data_AF-A0A484TGY8-F1
#
_entry.id   AF-A0A484TGY8-F1
#
_cell.length_a   1.000
_cell.length_b   1.000
_cell.length_c   1.000
_cell.angle_alpha   90.00
_cell.angle_beta   90.00
_cell.angle_gamma   90.00
#
_symmetry.space_group_name_H-M   'P 1'
#
loop_
_entity.id
_entity.type
_entity.pdbx_description
1 polymer ?
#
loop_
_entity_poly.entity_id
_entity_poly.type
_entity_poly.pdbx_seq_one_letter_code
_entity_poly.pdbx_strand_id
1 'polypeptide(L)'
;MAKLIAQIPVAAFVDGKRVEIPPGEEVPGLSDHDARELVASGAVIDPTAVAAATRKAGQAEAKARRAFEEERSAVIQAQESTRVDLPADPAGD
;
A
#
# COMPACT_ATOMS: atom_id res chain seq x y z
N MET A 1 -21.66 8.03 -4.25
CA MET A 1 -20.27 8.04 -3.74
C MET A 1 -20.14 6.98 -2.66
N ALA A 2 -18.93 6.47 -2.43
CA ALA A 2 -18.67 5.54 -1.32
C ALA A 2 -18.85 6.25 0.04
N LYS A 3 -19.08 5.47 1.09
CA LYS A 3 -19.29 5.96 2.45
C LYS A 3 -18.00 6.58 2.99
N LEU A 4 -18.00 7.89 3.18
CA LEU A 4 -16.86 8.61 3.78
C LEU A 4 -17.00 8.64 5.29
N ILE A 5 -15.93 8.27 5.99
CA ILE A 5 -15.86 8.22 7.44
C ILE A 5 -14.92 9.31 7.95
N ALA A 6 -15.39 10.13 8.88
CA ALA A 6 -14.58 11.14 9.53
C ALA A 6 -13.46 10.52 10.37
N GLN A 7 -12.22 10.97 10.19
CA GLN A 7 -11.07 10.56 11.02
C GLN A 7 -10.78 11.55 12.15
N ILE A 8 -11.23 12.79 11.97
CA ILE A 8 -11.15 13.89 12.92
C ILE A 8 -12.54 14.55 12.99
N PRO A 9 -12.82 15.42 13.98
CA PRO A 9 -14.05 16.20 13.96
C PRO A 9 -14.17 17.02 12.66
N VAL A 10 -15.25 16.83 11.92
CA VAL A 10 -15.52 17.53 10.65
C VAL A 10 -16.70 18.46 10.85
N ALA A 11 -16.54 19.74 10.54
CA ALA A 11 -17.65 20.67 10.40
C ALA A 11 -17.96 20.88 8.92
N ALA A 12 -19.16 20.50 8.49
CA ALA A 12 -19.61 20.62 7.11
C ALA A 12 -20.96 21.32 7.02
N PHE A 13 -21.27 21.92 5.88
CA PHE A 13 -22.62 22.38 5.59
C PHE A 13 -23.37 21.28 4.84
N VAL A 14 -24.41 20.74 5.47
CA VAL A 14 -25.32 19.74 4.88
C VAL A 14 -26.69 20.37 4.81
N ASP A 15 -27.28 20.42 3.61
CA ASP A 15 -28.57 21.05 3.35
C ASP A 15 -28.70 22.48 3.92
N GLY A 16 -27.62 23.27 3.81
CA GLY A 16 -27.57 24.65 4.29
C GLY A 16 -27.45 24.82 5.80
N LYS A 17 -27.28 23.73 6.57
CA LYS A 17 -27.03 23.77 8.01
C LYS A 17 -25.61 23.32 8.32
N ARG A 18 -24.94 24.03 9.23
CA ARG A 18 -23.66 23.59 9.77
C ARG A 18 -23.90 22.39 10.67
N VAL A 19 -23.26 21.26 10.36
CA VAL A 19 -23.29 20.03 11.13
C VAL A 19 -21.87 19.71 11.57
N GLU A 20 -21.71 19.34 12.83
CA GLU A 20 -20.46 18.80 13.37
C GLU A 20 -20.57 17.29 13.44
N ILE A 21 -19.61 16.62 12.82
CA ILE A 21 -19.58 15.18 12.63
C ILE A 21 -18.37 14.65 13.40
N PRO A 22 -18.58 13.81 14.43
CA PRO A 22 -17.47 13.29 15.22
C PRO A 22 -16.68 12.22 14.43
N PRO A 23 -15.44 11.92 14.85
CA PRO A 23 -14.68 10.83 14.27
C PRO A 23 -15.44 9.49 14.31
N GLY A 24 -15.30 8.69 13.27
CA GLY A 24 -15.97 7.40 13.10
C GLY A 24 -17.37 7.48 12.48
N GLU A 25 -17.97 8.67 12.41
CA GLU A 25 -19.28 8.87 11.79
C GLU A 25 -19.19 9.10 10.28
N GLU A 26 -20.31 8.83 9.62
CA GLU A 26 -20.47 9.08 8.19
C GLU A 26 -20.55 10.59 7.90
N VAL A 27 -19.89 11.02 6.82
CA VAL A 27 -19.96 12.41 6.33
C VAL A 27 -20.86 12.49 5.09
N PRO A 28 -22.15 12.86 5.25
CA PRO A 28 -23.10 12.90 4.14
C PRO A 28 -23.06 14.23 3.37
N GLY A 29 -23.64 14.23 2.17
CA GLY A 29 -24.03 15.46 1.47
C GLY A 29 -22.90 16.33 0.94
N LEU A 30 -21.69 15.78 0.78
CA LEU A 30 -20.56 16.49 0.19
C LEU A 30 -20.65 16.55 -1.34
N SER A 31 -20.16 17.65 -1.92
CA SER A 31 -19.89 17.72 -3.35
C SER A 31 -18.69 16.84 -3.73
N ASP A 32 -18.58 16.45 -5.00
CA ASP A 32 -17.43 15.65 -5.49
C ASP A 32 -16.09 16.36 -5.28
N HIS A 33 -16.07 17.69 -5.30
CA HIS A 33 -14.86 18.47 -5.06
C HIS A 33 -14.48 18.42 -3.58
N ASP A 34 -15.42 18.74 -2.67
CA ASP A 34 -15.15 18.77 -1.23
C ASP A 34 -14.77 17.38 -0.69
N ALA A 35 -15.45 16.34 -1.19
CA ALA A 35 -15.12 14.96 -0.86
C ALA A 35 -13.65 14.63 -1.22
N ARG A 36 -13.19 15.06 -2.40
CA ARG A 36 -11.79 14.84 -2.82
C ARG A 36 -10.80 15.61 -1.96
N GLU A 37 -11.07 16.88 -1.65
CA GLU A 37 -10.20 17.70 -0.79
C GLU A 37 -10.12 17.14 0.65
N LEU A 38 -11.26 16.67 1.19
CA LEU A 38 -11.32 16.08 2.53
C LEU A 38 -10.61 14.72 2.60
N VAL A 39 -10.69 13.91 1.54
CA VAL A 39 -9.90 12.66 1.46
C VAL A 39 -8.41 12.98 1.31
N ALA A 40 -8.04 13.96 0.48
CA ALA A 40 -6.65 14.34 0.26
C ALA A 40 -5.98 14.91 1.52
N SER A 41 -6.74 15.65 2.34
CA SER A 41 -6.28 16.15 3.64
C SER A 41 -6.25 15.10 4.76
N GLY A 42 -6.82 13.91 4.52
CA GLY A 42 -6.93 12.84 5.51
C GLY A 42 -8.00 13.07 6.57
N ALA A 43 -8.85 14.10 6.41
CA ALA A 43 -9.94 14.38 7.33
C ALA A 43 -11.04 13.32 7.29
N VAL A 44 -11.23 12.71 6.11
CA VAL A 44 -12.15 11.59 5.90
C VAL A 44 -11.47 10.46 5.13
N ILE A 45 -11.96 9.24 5.28
CA ILE A 45 -11.53 8.09 4.49
C ILE A 45 -12.71 7.41 3.80
N ASP A 46 -12.44 6.80 2.64
CA ASP A 46 -13.30 5.78 2.06
C ASP A 46 -12.75 4.40 2.48
N PRO A 47 -13.42 3.67 3.39
CA PRO A 47 -12.96 2.35 3.85
C PRO A 47 -12.83 1.34 2.71
N THR A 48 -13.65 1.46 1.66
CA THR A 48 -13.62 0.55 0.51
C THR A 48 -12.42 0.81 -0.37
N ALA A 49 -12.08 2.09 -0.61
CA ALA A 49 -10.88 2.48 -1.32
C ALA A 49 -9.61 2.09 -0.56
N VAL A 50 -9.59 2.28 0.77
CA VAL A 50 -8.46 1.86 1.62
C VAL A 50 -8.28 0.35 1.53
N ALA A 51 -9.34 -0.44 1.71
CA ALA A 51 -9.26 -1.91 1.61
C ALA A 51 -8.81 -2.39 0.22
N ALA A 52 -9.25 -1.71 -0.86
CA ALA A 52 -8.78 -2.00 -2.21
C ALA A 52 -7.29 -1.67 -2.38
N ALA A 53 -6.83 -0.52 -1.89
CA ALA A 53 -5.44 -0.09 -1.94
C ALA A 53 -4.53 -1.05 -1.16
N THR A 54 -4.93 -1.46 0.05
CA THR A 54 -4.18 -2.44 0.86
C THR A 54 -4.05 -3.79 0.16
N ARG A 55 -5.13 -4.31 -0.45
CA ARG A 55 -5.06 -5.56 -1.22
C ARG A 55 -4.12 -5.44 -2.41
N LYS A 56 -4.18 -4.32 -3.14
CA LYS A 56 -3.29 -4.07 -4.29
C LYS A 56 -1.83 -3.96 -3.85
N ALA A 57 -1.55 -3.28 -2.74
CA ALA A 57 -0.21 -3.17 -2.18
C ALA A 57 0.35 -4.55 -1.79
N GLY A 58 -0.44 -5.39 -1.12
CA GLY A 58 -0.02 -6.76 -0.78
C GLY A 58 0.26 -7.63 -2.00
N GLN A 59 -0.53 -7.51 -3.07
CA GLN A 59 -0.25 -8.20 -4.34
C GLN A 59 1.04 -7.70 -5.01
N ALA A 60 1.29 -6.39 -4.98
CA ALA A 60 2.49 -5.80 -5.53
C ALA A 60 3.75 -6.25 -4.77
N GLU A 61 3.69 -6.28 -3.44
CA GLU A 61 4.77 -6.78 -2.57
C GLU A 61 5.04 -8.27 -2.84
N ALA A 62 4.00 -9.10 -2.90
CA ALA A 62 4.14 -10.53 -3.21
C ALA A 62 4.79 -10.75 -4.58
N LYS A 63 4.41 -9.96 -5.59
CA LYS A 63 5.02 -10.00 -6.92
C LYS A 63 6.50 -9.59 -6.89
N ALA A 64 6.82 -8.50 -6.18
CA ALA A 64 8.19 -8.01 -6.05
C ALA A 64 9.09 -9.05 -5.36
N ARG A 65 8.58 -9.70 -4.32
CA ARG A 65 9.30 -10.76 -3.60
C ARG A 65 9.59 -11.97 -4.49
N ARG A 66 8.61 -12.42 -5.28
CA ARG A 66 8.81 -13.52 -6.24
C ARG A 66 9.87 -13.18 -7.28
N ALA A 67 9.81 -11.99 -7.88
CA ALA A 67 10.80 -11.54 -8.84
C ALA A 67 12.21 -11.51 -8.24
N PHE A 68 12.35 -11.02 -7.00
CA PHE A 68 13.63 -11.01 -6.29
C PHE A 68 14.15 -12.43 -6.01
N GLU A 69 13.29 -13.37 -5.60
CA GLU A 69 13.67 -14.76 -5.34
C GLU A 69 14.10 -15.49 -6.64
N GLU A 70 13.42 -15.22 -7.75
CA GLU A 70 13.76 -15.71 -9.09
C GLU A 70 15.12 -15.17 -9.55
N GLU A 71 15.34 -13.86 -9.47
CA GLU A 71 16.61 -13.22 -9.81
C GLU A 71 17.76 -13.73 -8.93
N ARG A 72 17.54 -13.84 -7.62
CA ARG A 72 18.53 -14.38 -6.68
C ARG A 72 18.92 -15.81 -7.05
N SER A 73 17.94 -16.64 -7.41
CA SER A 73 18.19 -18.04 -7.81
C SER A 73 18.97 -18.10 -9.12
N ALA A 74 18.65 -17.26 -10.09
CA ALA A 74 19.39 -17.17 -11.35
C ALA A 74 20.85 -16.74 -11.13
N VAL A 75 21.09 -15.79 -10.24
CA VAL A 75 22.46 -15.35 -9.87
C VAL A 75 23.24 -16.48 -9.22
N ILE A 76 22.65 -17.21 -8.28
CA ILE A 76 23.30 -18.37 -7.63
C ILE A 76 23.66 -19.43 -8.67
N GLN A 77 22.72 -19.79 -9.56
CA GLN A 77 22.97 -20.78 -10.62
C GLN A 77 24.08 -20.32 -11.58
N ALA A 78 24.14 -19.04 -11.93
CA ALA A 78 25.20 -18.49 -12.78
C ALA A 78 26.58 -18.53 -12.09
N GLN A 79 26.63 -18.25 -10.79
CA GLN A 79 27.85 -18.37 -9.98
C GLN A 79 28.32 -19.82 -9.84
N GLU A 80 27.39 -20.75 -9.60
CA GLU A 80 27.69 -22.18 -9.53
C GLU A 80 28.20 -22.71 -10.88
N SER A 81 27.59 -22.28 -11.99
CA SER A 81 28.00 -22.68 -13.34
C SER A 81 29.38 -22.17 -13.76
N THR A 82 29.89 -21.12 -13.10
CA THR A 82 31.21 -20.53 -13.38
C THR A 82 32.26 -20.90 -12.33
N ARG A 83 31.89 -21.70 -11.33
CA ARG A 83 32.80 -22.17 -10.28
C ARG A 83 33.70 -23.28 -10.85
N VAL A 84 34.98 -22.97 -11.01
CA VAL A 84 36.01 -23.97 -11.32
C VAL A 84 36.40 -24.65 -10.01
N ASP A 85 36.12 -25.95 -9.88
CA ASP A 85 36.66 -26.78 -8.81
C ASP A 85 38.18 -26.94 -9.02
N LEU A 86 38.96 -26.01 -8.48
CA LEU A 86 40.40 -26.19 -8.38
C LEU A 86 40.67 -27.26 -7.30
N PRO A 87 41.36 -28.37 -7.64
CA PRO A 87 41.74 -29.36 -6.64
C PRO A 87 42.58 -28.67 -5.55
N ALA A 88 42.27 -28.98 -4.29
CA ALA A 88 43.08 -28.55 -3.16
C ALA A 88 44.51 -29.05 -3.39
N ASP A 89 45.45 -28.09 -3.48
CA ASP A 89 46.85 -28.35 -3.75
C ASP A 89 47.44 -29.28 -2.67
N PRO A 90 47.88 -30.50 -2.99
CA PRO A 90 48.51 -31.37 -2.02
C PRO A 90 50.00 -31.03 -1.93
N ALA A 91 50.39 -30.06 -1.10
CA ALA A 91 51.79 -29.94 -0.71
C ALA A 91 51.99 -29.19 0.61
N GLY A 92 52.48 -29.94 1.59
CA GLY A 92 53.12 -29.44 2.80
C GLY A 92 53.96 -30.57 3.38
N ASP A 93 55.03 -30.91 2.65
CA ASP A 93 56.11 -31.83 3.06
C ASP A 93 57.03 -31.16 4.10
#